data_AF-A0A8D1Q0G7-F1
#
_entry.id   AF-A0A8D1Q0G7-F1
#
_cell.length_a   1.000
_cell.length_b   1.000
_cell.length_c   1.000
_cell.angle_alpha   90.00
_cell.angle_beta   90.00
_cell.angle_gamma   90.00
#
_symmetry.space_group_name_H-M   'P 1'
#
loop_
_entity.id
_entity.type
_entity.pdbx_description
1 polymer ?
#
loop_
_entity_poly.entity_id
_entity_poly.type
_entity_poly.pdbx_seq_one_letter_code
_entity_poly.pdbx_strand_id
1 'polypeptide(L)'
;MIAGKGKMRKCYHIQCRRACIIYNEDNGIIEVLRNIPEITLLNISKLNFLKLTPDEHVGHFCIWTGNVFLKLDDLHGSWCEAASFKSNYNIPISKMLNQTLAESWKAQKSKEPSKYHTRRFITESWRRIH
;
A
#
# COMPACT_ATOMS: atom_id res chain seq x y z
N MET A 1 -13.40 26.95 -10.52
CA MET A 1 -13.18 27.40 -11.92
C MET A 1 -11.69 27.63 -12.13
N ILE A 2 -11.15 27.26 -13.28
CA ILE A 2 -9.74 27.50 -13.64
C ILE A 2 -9.53 29.00 -13.92
N ALA A 3 -8.49 29.59 -13.33
CA ALA A 3 -8.06 30.94 -13.63
C ALA A 3 -7.10 30.98 -14.84
N GLY A 4 -7.13 32.08 -15.60
CA GLY A 4 -6.18 32.34 -16.69
C GLY A 4 -6.56 31.74 -18.05
N LYS A 5 -5.56 31.63 -18.93
CA LYS A 5 -5.73 31.26 -20.35
C LYS A 5 -6.30 29.85 -20.58
N GLY A 6 -6.27 28.98 -19.57
CA GLY A 6 -6.87 27.64 -19.63
C GLY A 6 -8.39 27.69 -19.90
N LYS A 7 -9.07 28.72 -19.40
CA LYS A 7 -10.50 28.97 -19.66
C LYS A 7 -10.80 29.14 -21.15
N MET A 8 -9.88 29.77 -21.90
CA MET A 8 -10.01 29.94 -23.36
C MET A 8 -9.81 28.63 -24.13
N ARG A 9 -9.10 27.65 -23.54
CA ARG A 9 -8.79 26.34 -24.15
C ARG A 9 -9.82 25.26 -23.82
N LYS A 10 -11.01 25.63 -23.37
CA LYS A 10 -12.09 24.72 -22.92
C LYS A 10 -11.77 23.94 -21.63
N CYS A 11 -10.77 24.35 -20.85
CA CYS A 11 -10.51 23.84 -19.51
C CYS A 11 -11.16 24.77 -18.47
N TYR A 12 -12.46 24.58 -18.18
CA TYR A 12 -13.23 25.45 -17.28
C TYR A 12 -13.17 25.02 -15.81
N HIS A 13 -13.11 23.71 -15.55
CA HIS A 13 -13.24 23.11 -14.22
C HIS A 13 -12.01 22.28 -13.87
N ILE A 14 -11.57 22.38 -12.61
CA ILE A 14 -10.65 21.43 -11.99
C ILE A 14 -11.54 20.48 -11.21
N GLN A 15 -11.38 19.18 -11.43
CA GLN A 15 -12.04 18.15 -10.65
C GLN A 15 -10.96 17.37 -9.91
N CYS A 16 -11.15 17.18 -8.61
CA CYS A 16 -10.33 16.26 -7.85
C CYS A 16 -10.75 14.84 -8.21
N ARG A 17 -9.79 13.90 -8.32
CA ARG A 17 -10.13 12.48 -8.45
C ARG A 17 -10.34 11.92 -7.04
N ARG A 18 -11.54 11.42 -6.77
CA ARG A 18 -11.90 10.93 -5.43
C ARG A 18 -11.73 9.44 -5.28
N ALA A 19 -12.43 8.69 -6.12
CA ALA A 19 -12.52 7.26 -6.00
C ALA A 19 -12.26 6.60 -7.35
N CYS A 20 -11.65 5.42 -7.30
CA CYS A 20 -11.49 4.53 -8.44
C CYS A 20 -12.29 3.26 -8.19
N ILE A 21 -13.20 2.93 -9.11
CA ILE A 21 -13.98 1.70 -9.07
C ILE A 21 -13.39 0.75 -10.11
N ILE A 22 -12.97 -0.42 -9.64
CA ILE A 22 -12.38 -1.47 -10.48
C ILE A 22 -13.41 -2.58 -10.68
N TYR A 23 -13.68 -2.87 -11.95
CA TYR A 23 -14.64 -3.89 -12.38
C TYR A 23 -14.01 -4.85 -13.40
N ASN A 24 -14.67 -5.97 -13.60
CA ASN A 24 -14.30 -6.96 -14.61
C ASN A 24 -15.24 -6.89 -15.83
N GLU A 25 -16.54 -7.03 -15.58
CA GLU A 25 -17.59 -7.10 -16.59
C GLU A 25 -18.50 -5.88 -16.51
N ASP A 26 -18.94 -5.42 -17.68
CA ASP A 26 -19.77 -4.24 -17.85
C ASP A 26 -21.26 -4.59 -17.79
N ASN A 27 -21.76 -4.84 -16.58
CA ASN A 27 -23.19 -5.10 -16.33
C ASN A 27 -23.98 -3.79 -16.12
N GLY A 28 -23.77 -2.80 -16.99
CA GLY A 28 -24.37 -1.46 -16.87
C GLY A 28 -23.69 -0.51 -15.87
N ILE A 29 -22.59 -0.95 -15.24
CA ILE A 29 -21.81 -0.16 -14.27
C ILE A 29 -21.34 1.18 -14.87
N ILE A 30 -20.84 1.14 -16.11
CA ILE A 30 -20.38 2.33 -16.81
C ILE A 30 -21.52 3.34 -16.99
N GLU A 31 -22.72 2.88 -17.33
CA GLU A 31 -23.84 3.77 -17.63
C GLU A 31 -24.32 4.53 -16.39
N VAL A 32 -24.33 3.85 -15.25
CA VAL A 32 -24.74 4.43 -13.96
C VAL A 32 -23.67 5.39 -13.44
N LEU A 33 -22.40 5.02 -13.53
CA LEU A 33 -21.31 5.74 -12.85
C LEU A 33 -20.62 6.79 -13.73
N ARG A 34 -20.81 6.78 -15.05
CA ARG A 34 -20.16 7.77 -15.96
C ARG A 34 -20.53 9.22 -15.69
N ASN A 35 -21.72 9.47 -15.14
CA ASN A 35 -22.21 10.83 -14.88
C ASN A 35 -21.94 11.30 -13.45
N ILE A 36 -21.36 10.46 -12.61
CA ILE A 36 -21.00 10.87 -11.26
C ILE A 36 -19.62 11.56 -11.34
N PRO A 37 -19.53 12.85 -10.94
CA PRO A 37 -18.26 13.56 -10.99
C PRO A 37 -17.24 12.92 -10.03
N GLU A 38 -15.95 13.07 -10.33
CA GLU A 38 -14.83 12.68 -9.47
C GLU A 38 -14.62 11.15 -9.28
N ILE A 39 -15.47 10.32 -9.90
CA ILE A 39 -15.31 8.86 -9.93
C ILE A 39 -14.57 8.45 -11.20
N THR A 40 -13.63 7.53 -11.05
CA THR A 40 -12.91 6.90 -12.16
C THR A 40 -13.28 5.42 -12.26
N LEU A 41 -13.53 4.96 -13.48
CA LEU A 41 -13.88 3.58 -13.78
C LEU A 41 -12.68 2.90 -14.45
N LEU A 42 -12.29 1.73 -13.95
CA LEU A 42 -11.18 0.93 -14.47
C LEU A 42 -11.58 -0.52 -14.66
N ASN A 43 -11.20 -1.09 -15.81
CA ASN A 43 -11.30 -2.52 -16.05
C ASN A 43 -10.03 -3.22 -15.54
N ILE A 44 -10.18 -4.33 -14.82
CA ILE A 44 -9.10 -5.15 -14.29
C ILE A 44 -8.11 -5.64 -15.37
N SER A 45 -8.59 -6.02 -16.54
CA SER A 45 -7.72 -6.50 -17.64
C SER A 45 -6.86 -5.38 -18.23
N LYS A 46 -7.26 -4.11 -18.04
CA LYS A 46 -6.59 -2.92 -18.59
C LYS A 46 -6.36 -1.89 -17.49
N LEU A 47 -5.78 -2.32 -16.37
CA LEU A 47 -5.38 -1.42 -15.29
C LEU A 47 -4.32 -0.43 -15.78
N ASN A 48 -4.62 0.86 -15.67
CA ASN A 48 -3.70 1.94 -16.00
C ASN A 48 -3.17 2.59 -14.73
N PHE A 49 -1.84 2.59 -14.57
CA PHE A 49 -1.15 3.23 -13.46
C PHE A 49 -1.55 4.71 -13.28
N LEU A 50 -1.63 5.52 -14.34
CA LEU A 50 -1.96 6.96 -14.26
C LEU A 50 -3.35 7.26 -13.70
N LYS A 51 -4.27 6.29 -13.76
CA LYS A 51 -5.61 6.41 -13.19
C LYS A 51 -5.66 5.86 -11.77
N LEU A 52 -4.82 4.87 -11.47
CA LEU A 52 -4.63 4.33 -10.12
C LEU A 52 -3.84 5.30 -9.24
N THR A 53 -2.92 6.09 -9.80
CA THR A 53 -2.14 7.12 -9.09
C THR A 53 -2.33 8.46 -9.79
N PRO A 54 -3.35 9.26 -9.40
CA PRO A 54 -3.69 10.52 -10.06
C PRO A 54 -2.55 11.54 -10.07
N ASP A 55 -1.87 11.64 -8.93
CA ASP A 55 -0.90 12.68 -8.59
C ASP A 55 0.48 12.08 -8.30
N GLU A 56 0.80 10.93 -8.92
CA GLU A 56 2.07 10.19 -8.73
C GLU A 56 2.29 9.57 -7.34
N HIS A 57 1.44 9.88 -6.36
CA HIS A 57 1.41 9.23 -5.06
C HIS A 57 0.71 7.87 -5.09
N VAL A 58 1.26 6.91 -4.35
CA VAL A 58 0.60 5.63 -4.04
C VAL A 58 -0.47 5.82 -2.98
N GLY A 59 -1.60 5.13 -3.15
CA GLY A 59 -2.71 5.16 -2.18
C GLY A 59 -3.95 5.92 -2.64
N HIS A 60 -4.41 5.68 -3.87
CA HIS A 60 -5.72 6.15 -4.33
C HIS A 60 -6.83 5.29 -3.72
N PHE A 61 -7.93 5.91 -3.33
CA PHE A 61 -9.08 5.21 -2.76
C PHE A 61 -9.76 4.34 -3.84
N CYS A 62 -9.50 3.04 -3.78
CA CYS A 62 -9.97 2.07 -4.76
C CYS A 62 -11.06 1.16 -4.18
N ILE A 63 -12.18 1.07 -4.89
CA ILE A 63 -13.30 0.18 -4.61
C ILE A 63 -13.24 -0.98 -5.60
N TRP A 64 -13.20 -2.19 -5.08
CA TRP A 64 -13.08 -3.42 -5.85
C TRP A 64 -14.40 -4.18 -5.81
N THR A 65 -14.87 -4.62 -6.98
CA THR A 65 -16.02 -5.54 -7.05
C THR A 65 -15.58 -6.98 -6.78
N GLY A 66 -16.45 -7.81 -6.19
CA GLY A 66 -16.10 -9.17 -5.75
C GLY A 66 -15.45 -10.05 -6.84
N ASN A 67 -16.01 -10.04 -8.06
CA ASN A 67 -15.49 -10.82 -9.19
C ASN A 67 -14.08 -10.40 -9.64
N VAL A 68 -13.63 -9.20 -9.30
CA VAL A 68 -12.31 -8.73 -9.70
C VAL A 68 -11.22 -9.47 -8.94
N PHE A 69 -11.45 -9.86 -7.69
CA PHE A 69 -10.44 -10.57 -6.90
C PHE A 69 -10.08 -11.91 -7.55
N LEU A 70 -11.09 -12.69 -7.97
CA LEU A 70 -10.88 -13.97 -8.66
C LEU A 70 -10.03 -13.78 -9.92
N LYS A 71 -10.35 -12.78 -10.74
CA LYS A 71 -9.61 -12.52 -11.98
C LYS A 71 -8.22 -11.92 -11.76
N LEU A 72 -8.01 -11.21 -10.64
CA LEU A 72 -6.72 -10.61 -10.30
C LEU A 72 -5.70 -11.69 -9.96
N ASP A 73 -6.12 -12.74 -9.24
CA ASP A 73 -5.31 -13.91 -8.95
C ASP A 73 -4.90 -14.63 -10.26
N ASP A 74 -5.83 -14.81 -11.20
CA ASP A 74 -5.48 -15.39 -12.51
C ASP A 74 -4.53 -14.51 -13.35
N LEU A 75 -4.65 -13.18 -13.23
CA LEU A 75 -3.87 -12.21 -14.02
C LEU A 75 -2.44 -12.03 -13.52
N HIS A 76 -2.23 -12.08 -12.22
CA HIS A 76 -0.94 -11.80 -11.59
C HIS A 76 -0.30 -13.05 -10.97
N GLY A 77 -1.08 -14.09 -10.71
CA GLY A 77 -0.65 -15.29 -10.00
C GLY A 77 -0.51 -15.05 -8.50
N SER A 78 0.02 -16.06 -7.82
CA SER A 78 0.50 -15.96 -6.44
C SER A 78 2.02 -16.20 -6.42
N TRP A 79 2.66 -16.17 -5.25
CA TRP A 79 4.06 -16.58 -5.18
C TRP A 79 4.27 -18.07 -5.48
N CYS A 80 3.21 -18.89 -5.35
CA CYS A 80 3.27 -20.33 -5.59
C CYS A 80 2.78 -20.71 -7.00
N GLU A 81 1.88 -19.91 -7.58
CA GLU A 81 1.20 -20.21 -8.84
C GLU A 81 1.48 -19.12 -9.87
N ALA A 82 1.93 -19.52 -11.07
CA ALA A 82 2.22 -18.58 -12.14
C ALA A 82 0.94 -17.94 -12.70
N ALA A 83 1.07 -16.72 -13.20
CA ALA A 83 -0.04 -16.02 -13.86
C ALA A 83 -0.50 -16.76 -15.12
N SER A 84 -1.83 -16.93 -15.28
CA SER A 84 -2.41 -17.60 -16.44
C SER A 84 -2.43 -16.70 -17.68
N PHE A 85 -2.71 -15.40 -17.49
CA PHE A 85 -2.90 -14.46 -18.60
C PHE A 85 -1.63 -13.74 -19.04
N LYS A 86 -0.64 -13.55 -18.15
CA LYS A 86 0.60 -12.83 -18.44
C LYS A 86 1.76 -13.82 -18.54
N SER A 87 2.20 -14.11 -19.76
CA SER A 87 3.37 -14.95 -20.01
C SER A 87 4.63 -14.33 -19.42
N ASN A 88 5.48 -15.14 -18.79
CA ASN A 88 6.78 -14.74 -18.22
C ASN A 88 6.70 -13.60 -17.19
N TYR A 89 5.56 -13.47 -16.50
CA TYR A 89 5.38 -12.55 -15.40
C TYR A 89 5.33 -13.30 -14.06
N ASN A 90 6.06 -12.81 -13.07
CA ASN A 90 5.98 -13.27 -11.69
C ASN A 90 6.01 -12.07 -10.74
N ILE A 91 5.43 -12.24 -9.56
CA ILE A 91 5.38 -11.20 -8.53
C ILE A 91 6.80 -10.96 -8.00
N PRO A 92 7.26 -9.70 -7.89
CA PRO A 92 8.57 -9.40 -7.34
C PRO A 92 8.66 -9.81 -5.86
N ILE A 93 9.78 -10.42 -5.49
CA ILE A 93 10.06 -10.85 -4.11
C ILE A 93 10.44 -9.63 -3.27
N SER A 94 9.88 -9.52 -2.06
CA SER A 94 10.25 -8.45 -1.14
C SER A 94 11.70 -8.62 -0.68
N LYS A 95 12.49 -7.53 -0.72
CA LYS A 95 13.90 -7.56 -0.30
C LYS A 95 14.06 -7.79 1.22
N MET A 96 13.08 -7.35 1.99
CA MET A 96 13.02 -7.55 3.44
C MET A 96 11.77 -8.36 3.77
N LEU A 97 11.90 -9.37 4.62
CA LEU A 97 10.76 -10.16 5.10
C LEU A 97 9.91 -9.36 6.09
N ASN A 98 10.56 -8.66 7.02
CA ASN A 98 9.89 -7.80 8.01
C ASN A 98 10.16 -6.33 7.67
N GLN A 99 9.11 -5.53 7.52
CA GLN A 99 9.21 -4.11 7.20
C GLN A 99 9.37 -3.23 8.46
N THR A 100 9.01 -3.76 9.64
CA THR A 100 8.98 -3.05 10.92
C THR A 100 10.35 -3.06 11.60
N LEU A 101 11.17 -2.05 11.30
CA LEU A 101 12.49 -1.86 11.95
C LEU A 101 12.38 -1.75 13.47
N ALA A 102 11.35 -1.09 13.99
CA ALA A 102 11.16 -0.87 15.41
C ALA A 102 11.01 -2.18 16.20
N GLU A 103 10.28 -3.16 15.64
CA GLU A 103 10.08 -4.48 16.25
C GLU A 103 11.36 -5.29 16.20
N SER A 104 12.03 -5.31 15.03
CA SER A 104 13.32 -5.96 14.87
C SER A 104 14.36 -5.41 15.86
N TRP A 105 14.39 -4.09 16.05
CA TRP A 105 15.31 -3.43 16.96
C TRP A 105 15.02 -3.76 18.44
N LYS A 106 13.73 -3.80 18.83
CA LYS A 106 13.33 -4.25 20.17
C LYS A 106 13.75 -5.70 20.43
N ALA A 107 13.55 -6.59 19.45
CA ALA A 107 13.94 -7.99 19.56
C ALA A 107 15.46 -8.20 19.65
N GLN A 108 16.25 -7.33 19.02
CA GLN A 108 17.71 -7.32 19.20
C GLN A 108 18.10 -6.87 20.62
N LYS A 109 17.50 -5.78 21.11
CA LYS A 109 17.76 -5.28 22.47
C LYS A 109 17.46 -6.31 23.56
N SER A 110 16.38 -7.08 23.43
CA SER A 110 16.06 -8.13 24.41
C SER A 110 17.09 -9.26 24.46
N LYS A 111 17.93 -9.42 23.42
CA LYS A 111 19.00 -10.43 23.38
C LYS A 111 20.32 -9.91 23.93
N GLU A 112 20.49 -8.60 24.07
CA GLU A 112 21.69 -8.04 24.66
C GLU A 112 21.66 -8.23 26.18
N PRO A 113 22.73 -8.75 26.81
CA PRO A 113 22.81 -8.79 28.26
C PRO A 113 22.77 -7.36 28.80
N SER A 114 21.97 -7.14 29.86
CA SER A 114 21.80 -5.81 30.43
C SER A 114 23.15 -5.23 30.90
N LYS A 115 23.58 -4.12 30.31
CA LYS A 115 24.85 -3.44 30.63
C LYS A 115 24.81 -2.64 31.94
N TYR A 116 23.85 -2.88 32.83
CA TYR A 116 23.85 -2.21 34.13
C TYR A 116 25.10 -2.62 34.90
N HIS A 117 25.98 -1.63 35.08
CA HIS A 117 27.21 -1.72 35.85
C HIS A 117 26.85 -2.22 37.26
N THR A 118 27.38 -3.38 37.65
CA THR A 118 27.28 -3.86 39.03
C THR A 118 27.95 -2.80 39.90
N ARG A 119 27.17 -1.94 40.57
CA ARG A 119 27.72 -1.23 41.74
C ARG A 119 28.04 -2.32 42.75
N ARG A 120 29.31 -2.73 42.79
CA ARG A 120 29.83 -3.57 43.87
C ARG A 120 29.57 -2.79 45.15
N PHE A 121 28.52 -3.17 45.89
CA PHE A 121 28.37 -2.76 47.26
C PHE A 121 29.52 -3.41 48.03
N ILE A 122 30.57 -2.64 48.28
CA ILE A 122 31.57 -2.98 49.29
C ILE A 122 30.81 -2.87 50.61
N THR A 123 30.27 -3.99 51.10
CA THR A 123 29.75 -4.05 52.46
C THR A 123 30.96 -3.96 53.38
N GLU A 124 31.09 -2.83 54.06
CA GLU A 124 32.05 -2.58 55.12
C GLU A 124 32.01 -3.72 56.14
N SER A 125 33.09 -4.49 56.21
CA SER A 125 33.37 -5.43 57.28
C SER A 125 33.79 -4.65 58.54
N TRP A 126 32.83 -4.01 59.20
CA TRP A 126 33.01 -3.45 60.53
C TRP A 126 31.86 -3.89 61.42
N ARG A 127 31.86 -5.18 61.81
CA ARG A 127 31.18 -5.67 63.03
C ARG A 127 31.47 -7.16 63.26
N ARG A 128 32.59 -7.44 63.93
CA ARG A 128 32.71 -8.46 64.99
C ARG A 128 34.18 -8.61 65.40
N ILE A 129 34.62 -7.82 66.37
CA ILE A 129 35.51 -8.26 67.44
C ILE A 129 35.06 -7.53 68.70
N HIS A 130 34.13 -8.17 69.42
CA HIS A 130 33.93 -8.09 70.86
C HIS A 130 33.44 -9.46 71.29
#